data_AF-A0A1F0BSA4-F1
#
_entry.id   AF-A0A1F0BSA4-F1
#
_cell.length_a   1.000
_cell.length_b   1.000
_cell.length_c   1.000
_cell.angle_alpha   90.00
_cell.angle_beta   90.00
_cell.angle_gamma   90.00
#
_symmetry.space_group_name_H-M   'P 1'
#
loop_
_entity.id
_entity.type
_entity.pdbx_description
1 polymer ?
#
loop_
_entity_poly.entity_id
_entity_poly.type
_entity_poly.pdbx_seq_one_letter_code
_entity_poly.pdbx_strand_id
1 'polypeptide(L)'
;MTVLYYYFFIAKDRLKSIRENILYSKSLRKVLGNIVLCFISLIAIPISCSRFLIYLANWILMSLISSGLIENKIMQFMLLGLFFIFLIEIVGLLIISVLGWMALSFWILVR
;
A
#
# COMPACT_ATOMS: atom_id res chain seq x y z
N MET A 1 12.40 -9.47 -10.33
CA MET A 1 11.85 -8.28 -11.05
C MET A 1 10.46 -8.53 -11.62
N THR A 2 10.23 -9.59 -12.41
CA THR A 2 8.93 -9.90 -13.04
C THR A 2 7.75 -10.04 -12.07
N VAL A 3 7.97 -10.68 -10.91
CA VAL A 3 6.93 -10.90 -9.90
C VAL A 3 6.44 -9.60 -9.25
N LEU A 4 7.35 -8.66 -8.95
CA LEU A 4 7.00 -7.36 -8.37
C LEU A 4 6.19 -6.49 -9.35
N TYR A 5 6.54 -6.54 -10.64
CA TYR A 5 5.76 -5.88 -11.68
C TYR A 5 4.35 -6.48 -11.81
N TYR A 6 4.20 -7.80 -11.63
CA TYR A 6 2.89 -8.44 -11.65
C TYR A 6 1.98 -7.94 -10.52
N TYR A 7 2.49 -7.89 -9.28
CA TYR A 7 1.73 -7.32 -8.16
C TYR A 7 1.42 -5.84 -8.35
N PHE A 8 2.35 -5.07 -8.92
CA PHE A 8 2.14 -3.67 -9.27
C PHE A 8 0.97 -3.48 -10.24
N PHE A 9 0.92 -4.27 -11.32
CA PHE A 9 -0.17 -4.21 -12.29
C PHE A 9 -1.52 -4.57 -11.66
N ILE A 10 -1.54 -5.59 -10.81
CA ILE A 10 -2.76 -5.97 -10.07
C ILE A 10 -3.22 -4.82 -9.17
N ALA A 11 -2.33 -4.25 -8.36
CA ALA A 11 -2.67 -3.15 -7.45
C ALA A 11 -3.19 -1.92 -8.23
N LYS A 12 -2.57 -1.60 -9.37
CA LYS A 12 -3.00 -0.55 -10.28
C LYS A 12 -4.42 -0.77 -10.81
N ASP A 13 -4.71 -1.95 -11.34
CA ASP A 13 -6.04 -2.29 -11.86
C ASP A 13 -7.11 -2.30 -10.76
N ARG A 14 -6.75 -2.70 -9.55
CA ARG A 14 -7.66 -2.66 -8.39
C ARG A 14 -8.00 -1.23 -7.97
N LEU A 15 -7.01 -0.32 -7.90
CA LEU A 15 -7.25 1.10 -7.61
C LEU A 15 -8.17 1.75 -8.66
N LYS A 16 -7.98 1.40 -9.94
CA LYS A 16 -8.87 1.83 -11.02
C LYS A 16 -10.30 1.29 -10.82
N SER A 17 -10.43 0.00 -10.50
CA SER A 17 -11.73 -0.64 -10.23
C SER A 17 -12.44 -0.07 -9.00
N ILE A 18 -11.72 0.28 -7.93
CA ILE A 18 -12.28 0.95 -6.74
C ILE A 18 -12.89 2.29 -7.17
N ARG A 19 -12.14 3.11 -7.90
CA ARG A 19 -12.62 4.40 -8.39
C ARG A 19 -13.87 4.26 -9.25
N GLU A 20 -13.86 3.37 -10.24
CA GLU A 20 -15.02 3.14 -11.10
C GLU A 20 -16.24 2.68 -10.29
N ASN A 21 -16.05 1.78 -9.33
CA ASN A 21 -17.17 1.30 -8.52
C ASN A 21 -17.75 2.40 -7.61
N ILE A 22 -16.92 3.32 -7.11
CA ILE A 22 -17.42 4.45 -6.32
C ILE A 22 -18.14 5.47 -7.22
N LEU A 23 -17.54 5.83 -8.36
CA LEU A 23 -18.04 6.87 -9.26
C LEU A 23 -19.36 6.47 -9.92
N TYR A 24 -19.56 5.18 -10.21
CA TYR A 24 -20.80 4.63 -10.74
C TYR A 24 -21.75 4.08 -9.66
N SER A 25 -21.52 4.39 -8.37
CA SER A 25 -22.36 3.94 -7.24
C SER A 25 -22.66 2.43 -7.26
N LYS A 26 -21.68 1.62 -7.67
CA LYS A 26 -21.80 0.17 -7.63
C LYS A 26 -21.64 -0.30 -6.18
N SER A 27 -22.39 -1.34 -5.82
CA SER A 27 -22.35 -2.09 -4.55
C SER A 27 -21.12 -1.82 -3.64
N LEU A 28 -21.37 -1.25 -2.44
CA LEU A 28 -20.35 -1.04 -1.39
C LEU A 28 -19.53 -2.30 -1.08
N ARG A 29 -20.15 -3.49 -1.18
CA ARG A 29 -19.49 -4.77 -0.94
C ARG A 29 -18.37 -5.06 -1.96
N LYS A 30 -18.56 -4.69 -3.23
CA LYS A 30 -17.51 -4.81 -4.27
C LYS A 30 -16.38 -3.83 -4.03
N VAL A 31 -16.68 -2.61 -3.59
CA VAL A 31 -15.68 -1.60 -3.23
C VAL A 31 -14.80 -2.10 -2.08
N LEU A 32 -15.41 -2.55 -0.98
CA LEU A 32 -14.70 -3.11 0.17
C LEU A 32 -13.84 -4.32 -0.19
N GLY A 33 -14.37 -5.26 -0.97
CA GLY A 33 -13.60 -6.43 -1.41
C GLY A 33 -12.38 -6.06 -2.24
N ASN A 34 -12.51 -5.08 -3.16
CA ASN A 34 -11.38 -4.59 -3.93
C ASN A 34 -10.36 -3.83 -3.07
N ILE A 35 -10.80 -3.10 -2.05
CA ILE A 35 -9.90 -2.42 -1.09
C ILE A 35 -9.05 -3.45 -0.34
N VAL A 36 -9.67 -4.49 0.21
CA VAL A 36 -8.94 -5.56 0.93
C VAL A 36 -7.91 -6.24 0.02
N LEU A 37 -8.31 -6.61 -1.20
CA LEU A 37 -7.40 -7.20 -2.18
C LEU A 37 -6.27 -6.25 -2.59
N CYS A 38 -6.55 -4.95 -2.68
CA CYS A 38 -5.54 -3.94 -2.93
C CYS A 38 -4.50 -3.91 -1.80
N PHE A 39 -4.94 -3.92 -0.53
CA PHE A 39 -4.03 -3.96 0.62
C PHE A 39 -3.17 -5.23 0.69
N ILE A 40 -3.74 -6.39 0.39
CA ILE A 40 -2.96 -7.65 0.31
C ILE A 40 -1.89 -7.54 -0.77
N SER A 41 -2.23 -6.99 -1.93
CA SER A 41 -1.28 -6.79 -3.03
C SER A 41 -0.19 -5.78 -2.65
N LEU A 42 -0.55 -4.76 -1.88
CA LEU A 42 0.35 -3.71 -1.40
C LEU A 42 1.38 -4.21 -0.39
N ILE A 43 1.01 -5.14 0.49
CA ILE A 43 1.94 -5.76 1.46
C ILE A 43 3.04 -6.55 0.73
N ALA A 44 2.72 -7.13 -0.43
CA ALA A 44 3.69 -7.91 -1.23
C ALA A 44 4.65 -7.05 -2.06
N ILE A 45 4.36 -5.74 -2.21
CA ILE A 45 5.20 -4.81 -2.96
C ILE A 45 6.02 -4.02 -1.95
N PRO A 46 7.37 -4.08 -1.99
CA PRO A 46 8.19 -3.17 -1.22
C PRO A 46 7.80 -1.73 -1.56
N ILE A 47 7.47 -0.90 -0.57
CA ILE A 47 7.03 0.49 -0.81
C ILE A 47 8.17 1.31 -1.41
N SER A 48 9.41 0.82 -1.28
CA SER A 48 10.59 1.28 -2.02
C SER A 48 10.45 1.24 -3.56
N CYS A 49 9.39 0.65 -4.11
CA CYS A 49 9.06 0.75 -5.52
C CYS A 49 8.52 2.15 -5.88
N SER A 50 9.42 3.06 -6.25
CA SER A 50 9.14 4.49 -6.52
C SER A 50 7.98 4.75 -7.49
N ARG A 51 7.81 3.91 -8.52
CA ARG A 51 6.71 4.05 -9.49
C ARG A 51 5.33 3.85 -8.87
N PHE A 52 5.24 3.02 -7.83
CA PHE A 52 3.97 2.74 -7.15
C PHE A 52 3.53 3.90 -6.29
N LEU A 53 4.45 4.48 -5.53
CA LEU A 53 4.21 5.68 -4.74
C LEU A 53 3.75 6.86 -5.61
N ILE A 54 4.37 7.08 -6.78
CA ILE A 54 3.95 8.15 -7.70
C ILE A 54 2.53 7.92 -8.21
N TYR A 55 2.19 6.68 -8.59
CA TYR A 55 0.84 6.35 -9.07
C TYR A 55 -0.21 6.52 -7.97
N LEU A 56 0.09 6.04 -6.77
CA LEU A 56 -0.76 6.15 -5.59
C LEU A 56 -0.99 7.62 -5.20
N ALA A 57 0.07 8.42 -5.20
CA ALA A 57 0.00 9.86 -4.93
C ALA A 57 -0.90 10.58 -5.94
N ASN A 58 -0.72 10.33 -7.24
CA ASN A 58 -1.58 10.90 -8.28
C ASN A 58 -3.05 10.45 -8.14
N TRP A 59 -3.28 9.20 -7.75
CA TRP A 59 -4.62 8.67 -7.53
C TRP A 59 -5.32 9.37 -6.35
N ILE A 60 -4.62 9.55 -5.23
CA ILE A 60 -5.12 10.30 -4.05
C ILE A 60 -5.42 11.75 -4.43
N LEU A 61 -4.49 12.42 -5.13
CA LEU A 61 -4.60 13.82 -5.50
C LEU A 61 -5.78 14.07 -6.45
N MET A 62 -5.96 13.20 -7.44
CA MET A 62 -7.10 13.26 -8.37
C MET A 62 -8.43 13.03 -7.66
N SER A 63 -8.46 12.12 -6.68
CA SER A 63 -9.67 11.81 -5.92
C SER A 63 -10.04 12.92 -4.92
N LEU A 64 -9.08 13.67 -4.37
CA LEU A 64 -9.33 14.84 -3.49
C LEU A 64 -9.99 16.01 -4.21
N ILE A 65 -9.66 16.22 -5.49
CA ILE A 65 -10.17 17.34 -6.28
C ILE A 65 -11.62 17.12 -6.74
N SER A 66 -12.05 15.85 -6.84
CA SER A 66 -13.29 15.46 -7.51
C SER A 66 -14.41 14.99 -6.56
N SER A 67 -14.17 14.90 -5.25
CA SER A 67 -14.98 13.99 -4.42
C SER A 67 -16.20 14.56 -3.70
N GLY A 68 -17.31 13.83 -3.81
CA GLY A 68 -18.47 13.95 -2.90
C GLY A 68 -18.20 13.33 -1.52
N LEU A 69 -19.08 13.60 -0.53
CA LEU A 69 -18.95 13.18 0.88
C LEU A 69 -18.59 11.70 1.10
N ILE A 70 -19.07 10.79 0.23
CA ILE A 70 -18.82 9.34 0.33
C ILE A 70 -17.42 8.98 -0.17
N GLU A 71 -16.96 9.56 -1.27
CA GLU A 71 -15.61 9.36 -1.80
C GLU A 71 -14.55 9.80 -0.79
N ASN A 72 -14.80 10.91 -0.10
CA ASN A 72 -13.85 11.43 0.89
C ASN A 72 -13.66 10.46 2.08
N LYS A 73 -14.75 9.81 2.56
CA LYS A 73 -14.66 8.79 3.63
C LYS A 73 -13.89 7.54 3.19
N ILE A 74 -14.11 7.08 1.96
CA ILE A 74 -13.42 5.90 1.42
C ILE A 74 -11.92 6.22 1.21
N MET A 75 -11.60 7.42 0.75
CA MET A 75 -10.22 7.87 0.66
C MET A 75 -9.52 7.94 2.01
N GLN A 76 -10.16 8.50 3.04
CA GLN A 76 -9.60 8.53 4.39
C GLN A 76 -9.30 7.12 4.90
N PHE A 77 -10.22 6.17 4.68
CA PHE A 77 -10.00 4.78 5.03
C PHE A 77 -8.81 4.15 4.28
N MET A 78 -8.67 4.43 2.99
CA MET A 78 -7.53 3.94 2.20
C MET A 78 -6.20 4.56 2.63
N LEU A 79 -6.19 5.87 2.95
CA LEU A 79 -5.02 6.57 3.49
C LEU A 79 -4.59 6.00 4.85
N LEU A 80 -5.54 5.71 5.74
CA LEU A 80 -5.25 5.06 7.01
C LEU A 80 -4.58 3.70 6.81
N GLY A 81 -5.11 2.88 5.90
CA GLY A 81 -4.52 1.57 5.62
C GLY A 81 -3.13 1.67 4.98
N LEU A 82 -2.89 2.65 4.11
CA LEU A 82 -1.56 2.92 3.56
C LEU A 82 -0.56 3.31 4.63
N PHE A 83 -0.96 4.19 5.55
CA PHE A 83 -0.14 4.56 6.71
C PHE A 83 0.20 3.35 7.58
N PHE A 84 -0.76 2.44 7.76
CA PHE A 84 -0.56 1.21 8.51
C PHE A 84 0.47 0.27 7.86
N ILE A 85 0.41 0.11 6.53
CA ILE A 85 1.40 -0.70 5.79
C ILE A 85 2.79 -0.06 5.89
N PHE A 86 2.87 1.27 5.81
CA PHE A 86 4.13 2.00 5.98
C PHE A 86 4.77 1.77 7.36
N LEU A 87 3.95 1.80 8.41
CA LEU A 87 4.38 1.48 9.77
C LEU A 87 4.92 0.05 9.88
N ILE A 88 4.21 -0.93 9.31
CA ILE A 88 4.65 -2.34 9.32
C ILE A 88 6.01 -2.50 8.64
N GLU A 89 6.21 -1.86 7.48
CA GLU A 89 7.46 -1.99 6.73
C GLU A 89 8.64 -1.34 7.46
N ILE A 90 8.46 -0.14 8.04
CA ILE A 90 9.50 0.52 8.86
C ILE A 90 9.86 -0.34 10.08
N VAL A 91 8.86 -0.83 10.81
CA VAL A 91 9.09 -1.66 11.99
C VAL A 91 9.81 -2.96 11.60
N GLY A 92 9.41 -3.59 10.49
CA GLY A 92 10.08 -4.79 9.97
C GLY A 92 11.55 -4.54 9.64
N LEU A 93 11.85 -3.45 8.92
CA LEU A 93 13.23 -3.06 8.60
C LEU A 93 14.04 -2.74 9.86
N LEU A 94 13.44 -2.10 10.85
CA LEU A 94 14.10 -1.78 12.12
C LEU A 94 14.45 -3.05 12.90
N ILE A 95 13.54 -4.02 12.97
CA ILE A 95 13.80 -5.33 13.62
C ILE A 95 14.97 -6.03 12.93
N ILE A 96 14.95 -6.11 11.58
CA ILE A 96 16.03 -6.74 10.81
C ILE A 96 17.37 -6.04 11.07
N SER A 97 17.37 -4.72 11.09
CA SER A 97 18.56 -3.92 11.40
C SER A 97 19.11 -4.26 12.78
N VAL A 98 18.29 -4.22 13.83
CA VAL A 98 18.71 -4.51 15.21
C VAL A 98 19.26 -5.93 15.34
N LEU A 99 18.59 -6.93 14.74
CA LEU A 99 19.07 -8.31 14.74
C LEU A 99 20.41 -8.45 14.02
N GLY A 100 20.60 -7.75 12.91
CA GLY A 100 21.86 -7.70 12.18
C GLY A 100 23.00 -7.10 13.00
N TRP A 101 22.75 -5.99 13.70
CA TRP A 101 23.72 -5.36 14.60
C TRP A 101 24.08 -6.27 15.79
N MET A 102 23.11 -6.97 16.37
CA MET A 102 23.36 -7.96 17.42
C MET A 102 24.22 -9.11 16.91
N ALA A 103 23.90 -9.67 15.74
CA ALA A 103 24.71 -10.76 15.16
C ALA A 103 26.15 -10.32 14.89
N LEU A 104 26.34 -9.10 14.36
CA LEU A 104 27.66 -8.52 14.12
C LEU A 104 28.44 -8.30 15.43
N SER A 105 27.79 -7.78 16.48
CA SER A 105 28.45 -7.55 17.77
C SER A 105 28.88 -8.86 18.44
N PHE A 106 28.04 -9.90 18.38
CA PHE A 106 28.42 -11.25 18.82
C PHE A 106 29.61 -11.80 18.03
N TRP A 107 29.63 -11.62 16.71
CA TRP A 107 30.73 -12.10 15.88
C TRP A 107 32.07 -11.41 16.20
N ILE A 108 32.04 -10.11 16.53
CA ILE A 108 33.22 -9.35 16.96
C ILE A 108 33.69 -9.80 18.35
N LEU A 109 32.78 -10.08 19.28
CA LEU A 109 33.12 -10.52 20.66
C LEU A 109 33.69 -11.94 20.73
N VAL A 110 33.30 -12.81 19.80
CA VAL A 110 33.77 -14.21 19.73
C VAL A 110 35.11 -14.34 18.99
N ARG A 111 35.59 -13.26 18.36
CA ARG A 111 36.85 -13.19 17.63
C ARG A 111 37.94 -12.51 18.45
#